data_AF-A0A1W9GG84-F1
#
_entry.id   AF-A0A1W9GG84-F1
#
_cell.length_a   1.000
_cell.length_b   1.000
_cell.length_c   1.000
_cell.angle_alpha   90.00
_cell.angle_beta   90.00
_cell.angle_gamma   90.00
#
_symmetry.space_group_name_H-M   'P 1'
#
loop_
_entity.id
_entity.type
_entity.pdbx_description
1 polymer ?
#
loop_
_entity_poly.entity_id
_entity_poly.type
_entity_poly.pdbx_seq_one_letter_code
_entity_poly.pdbx_strand_id
1 'polypeptide(L)'
;MADASLFKACYICKQSKPHAEFRSVRKRRDSKVRLMPYCLPCEAEYKKQHYQKNKDHVRRKSREWMNDELEIEAVEEDAEPEREYFVDKIDLPELRRYVCLDLARMCGPLPDKTVDLAKKMEAFLLGKGPRAVNE
;
A
#
# COMPACT_ATOMS: atom_id res chain seq x y z
N MET A 1 -22.71 33.93 16.59
CA MET A 1 -23.45 33.91 15.31
C MET A 1 -23.15 32.58 14.64
N ALA A 2 -24.12 31.68 14.53
CA ALA A 2 -23.91 30.34 13.97
C ALA A 2 -23.87 30.41 12.44
N ASP A 3 -22.76 29.96 11.85
CA ASP A 3 -22.51 29.90 10.42
C ASP A 3 -23.60 29.10 9.69
N ALA A 4 -24.51 29.79 9.01
CA ALA A 4 -25.51 29.19 8.13
C ALA A 4 -24.88 28.45 6.92
N SER A 5 -23.55 28.55 6.76
CA SER A 5 -22.74 27.89 5.74
C SER A 5 -22.38 26.42 6.04
N LEU A 6 -22.80 25.88 7.19
CA LEU A 6 -22.39 24.56 7.67
C LEU A 6 -23.32 23.39 7.29
N PHE A 7 -24.43 23.64 6.60
CA PHE A 7 -25.40 22.58 6.24
C PHE A 7 -25.47 22.36 4.73
N LYS A 8 -25.56 21.09 4.34
CA LYS A 8 -25.68 20.64 2.95
C LYS A 8 -26.76 19.57 2.83
N ALA A 9 -27.54 19.60 1.75
CA ALA A 9 -28.53 18.58 1.45
C ALA A 9 -27.87 17.33 0.86
N CYS A 10 -28.20 16.15 1.39
CA CYS A 10 -27.76 14.87 0.82
C CYS A 10 -28.53 14.57 -0.47
N TYR A 11 -27.83 14.24 -1.56
CA TYR A 11 -28.46 13.90 -2.84
C TYR A 11 -29.33 12.63 -2.78
N ILE A 12 -29.01 11.69 -1.88
CA ILE A 12 -29.68 10.39 -1.78
C ILE A 12 -30.91 10.49 -0.85
N CYS A 13 -30.71 10.80 0.43
CA CYS A 13 -31.82 10.86 1.40
C CYS A 13 -32.56 12.20 1.46
N LYS A 14 -32.12 13.21 0.70
CA LYS A 14 -32.72 14.56 0.61
C LYS A 14 -32.77 15.37 1.92
N GLN A 15 -32.20 14.86 3.01
CA GLN A 15 -32.13 15.57 4.29
C GLN A 15 -31.00 16.61 4.29
N SER A 16 -31.23 17.75 4.94
CA SER A 16 -30.20 18.74 5.26
C SER A 16 -29.39 18.28 6.46
N LYS A 17 -28.07 18.22 6.30
CA LYS A 17 -27.15 17.68 7.29
C LYS A 17 -25.93 18.57 7.46
N PRO A 18 -25.26 18.57 8.62
CA PRO A 18 -24.05 19.35 8.81
C PRO A 18 -22.93 18.85 7.89
N HIS A 19 -22.02 19.73 7.50
CA HIS A 19 -20.86 19.41 6.66
C HIS A 19 -19.98 18.30 7.23
N ALA A 20 -19.92 18.15 8.55
CA ALA A 20 -19.23 17.06 9.23
C ALA A 20 -19.76 15.66 8.86
N GLU A 21 -21.03 15.56 8.42
CA GLU A 21 -21.62 14.31 7.94
C GLU A 21 -21.33 14.02 6.46
N PHE A 22 -20.46 14.81 5.81
CA PHE A 22 -20.05 14.59 4.42
C PHE A 22 -18.55 14.38 4.34
N ARG A 23 -18.15 13.37 3.55
CA ARG A 23 -16.74 13.12 3.30
C ARG A 23 -16.12 14.22 2.45
N SER A 24 -14.95 14.71 2.86
CA SER A 24 -14.14 15.63 2.06
C SER A 24 -13.29 14.88 1.03
N VAL A 25 -13.32 15.33 -0.22
CA VAL A 25 -12.54 14.78 -1.34
C VAL A 25 -11.63 15.86 -1.90
N ARG A 26 -10.34 15.55 -2.04
CA ARG A 26 -9.36 16.41 -2.69
C ARG A 26 -9.25 16.02 -4.16
N LYS A 27 -9.40 16.99 -5.07
CA LYS A 27 -9.04 16.78 -6.48
C LYS A 27 -7.53 16.99 -6.63
N ARG A 28 -6.84 16.04 -7.28
CA ARG A 28 -5.38 16.08 -7.51
C ARG A 28 -4.90 17.34 -8.25
N ARG A 29 -5.77 17.95 -9.07
CA ARG A 29 -5.40 19.06 -9.96
C ARG A 29 -5.40 20.44 -9.28
N ASP A 30 -6.39 20.70 -8.41
CA ASP A 30 -6.65 22.07 -7.92
C ASP A 30 -6.42 22.22 -6.42
N SER A 31 -6.03 21.15 -5.71
CA SER A 31 -5.91 21.07 -4.24
C SER A 31 -7.16 21.49 -3.44
N LYS A 32 -8.24 21.90 -4.10
CA LYS A 32 -9.48 22.35 -3.48
C LYS A 32 -10.23 21.16 -2.88
N VAL A 33 -10.52 21.27 -1.60
CA VAL A 33 -11.34 20.31 -0.86
C VAL A 33 -12.80 20.52 -1.26
N ARG A 34 -13.47 19.47 -1.73
CA ARG A 34 -14.91 19.47 -2.02
C ARG A 34 -15.59 18.41 -1.16
N LEU A 35 -16.79 18.72 -0.66
CA LEU A 35 -17.61 17.73 0.03
C LEU A 35 -18.33 16.85 -0.99
N MET A 36 -18.43 15.55 -0.68
CA MET A 36 -19.22 14.60 -1.46
C MET A 36 -20.70 15.00 -1.55
N PRO A 37 -21.43 14.58 -2.60
CA PRO A 37 -22.83 14.95 -2.80
C PRO A 37 -23.81 14.24 -1.86
N TYR A 38 -23.40 13.17 -1.18
CA TYR A 38 -24.22 12.41 -0.24
C TYR A 38 -23.52 12.26 1.10
N CYS A 39 -24.31 12.05 2.16
CA CYS A 39 -23.83 11.93 3.53
C CYS A 39 -23.19 10.57 3.80
N LEU A 40 -22.41 10.48 4.88
CA LEU A 40 -21.69 9.28 5.31
C LEU A 40 -22.58 8.04 5.47
N PRO A 41 -23.81 8.11 6.05
CA PRO A 41 -24.70 6.95 6.12
C PRO A 41 -25.08 6.43 4.72
N CYS A 42 -25.41 7.34 3.79
CA CYS A 42 -25.74 6.95 2.42
C CYS A 42 -24.50 6.42 1.66
N GLU A 43 -23.30 6.92 1.96
CA GLU A 43 -22.04 6.37 1.43
C GLU A 43 -21.82 4.94 1.92
N ALA A 44 -22.06 4.66 3.20
CA ALA A 44 -21.92 3.33 3.78
C ALA A 44 -22.90 2.32 3.13
N GLU A 45 -24.16 2.71 3.00
CA GLU A 45 -25.18 1.89 2.35
C GLU A 45 -24.85 1.63 0.87
N TYR A 46 -24.43 2.67 0.15
CA TYR A 46 -23.98 2.54 -1.24
C TYR A 46 -22.80 1.56 -1.38
N LYS A 47 -21.78 1.68 -0.51
CA LYS A 47 -20.63 0.76 -0.52
C LYS A 47 -21.03 -0.67 -0.21
N LYS A 48 -21.94 -0.88 0.75
CA LYS A 48 -22.45 -2.20 1.10
C LYS A 48 -23.16 -2.85 -0.09
N GLN A 49 -24.02 -2.10 -0.78
CA GLN A 49 -24.70 -2.59 -1.98
C GLN A 49 -23.73 -2.85 -3.13
N HIS A 50 -22.76 -1.96 -3.36
CA HIS A 50 -21.73 -2.15 -4.37
C HIS A 50 -20.88 -3.40 -4.10
N TYR A 51 -20.47 -3.61 -2.85
CA TYR A 51 -19.75 -4.82 -2.44
C TYR A 51 -20.59 -6.07 -2.65
N GLN A 52 -21.87 -6.06 -2.24
CA GLN A 52 -22.75 -7.21 -2.40
C GLN A 52 -22.93 -7.58 -3.88
N LYS A 53 -23.09 -6.60 -4.76
CA LYS A 53 -23.20 -6.82 -6.22
C LYS A 53 -21.89 -7.33 -6.84
N ASN A 54 -20.75 -6.85 -6.36
CA ASN A 54 -19.43 -7.20 -6.92
C ASN A 54 -18.74 -8.35 -6.16
N LYS A 55 -19.39 -8.94 -5.16
CA LYS A 55 -18.79 -9.95 -4.28
C LYS A 55 -18.20 -11.12 -5.07
N ASP A 56 -18.94 -11.63 -6.04
CA ASP A 56 -18.50 -12.76 -6.87
C ASP A 56 -17.36 -12.37 -7.81
N HIS A 57 -17.40 -11.15 -8.37
CA HIS A 57 -16.32 -10.62 -9.19
C HIS A 57 -15.02 -10.48 -8.40
N VAL A 58 -15.10 -9.91 -7.18
CA VAL A 58 -13.94 -9.76 -6.29
C VAL A 58 -13.42 -11.13 -5.85
N ARG A 59 -14.31 -12.07 -5.51
CA ARG A 59 -13.93 -13.44 -5.15
C ARG A 59 -13.21 -14.15 -6.29
N ARG A 60 -13.68 -13.99 -7.53
CA ARG A 60 -13.02 -14.55 -8.71
C ARG A 60 -11.64 -13.94 -8.94
N LYS A 61 -11.53 -12.60 -8.95
CA LYS A 61 -10.24 -11.91 -9.07
C LYS A 61 -9.25 -12.29 -7.97
N SER A 62 -9.74 -12.44 -6.73
CA SER A 62 -8.89 -12.86 -5.61
C SER A 62 -8.34 -14.28 -5.80
N ARG A 63 -9.06 -15.18 -6.50
CA ARG A 63 -8.55 -16.52 -6.84
C ARG A 63 -7.55 -16.46 -7.98
N GLU A 64 -7.82 -15.65 -9.00
CA GLU A 64 -6.88 -15.42 -10.10
C GLU A 64 -5.53 -14.95 -9.55
N TRP A 65 -5.50 -13.94 -8.69
CA TRP A 65 -4.24 -13.45 -8.09
C TRP A 65 -3.49 -14.48 -7.24
N MET A 66 -4.21 -15.32 -6.49
CA MET A 66 -3.58 -16.39 -5.71
C MET A 66 -2.99 -17.49 -6.62
N ASN A 67 -3.60 -17.75 -7.78
CA ASN A 67 -3.09 -18.72 -8.73
C ASN A 67 -1.91 -18.15 -9.54
N ASP A 68 -1.95 -16.87 -9.90
CA ASP A 68 -0.82 -16.18 -10.54
C ASP A 68 0.43 -16.23 -9.65
N GLU A 69 0.28 -16.17 -8.32
CA GLU A 69 1.41 -16.37 -7.38
C GLU A 69 1.95 -17.81 -7.38
N LEU A 70 1.10 -18.82 -7.59
CA LEU A 70 1.50 -20.23 -7.68
C LEU A 70 2.14 -20.60 -9.03
N GLU A 71 1.74 -19.97 -10.13
CA GLU A 71 2.36 -20.18 -11.46
C GLU A 71 3.80 -19.62 -11.54
N ILE A 72 4.16 -18.65 -10.68
CA ILE A 72 5.54 -18.14 -10.59
C ILE A 72 6.49 -19.17 -9.95
N GLU A 73 5.97 -20.11 -9.15
CA GLU A 73 6.77 -21.18 -8.53
C GLU A 73 6.94 -22.42 -9.42
N ALA A 74 6.35 -22.46 -10.62
CA ALA A 74 6.40 -23.60 -11.54
C ALA A 74 7.37 -23.42 -12.72
N VAL A 75 8.34 -22.51 -12.62
CA VAL A 75 9.43 -22.38 -13.61
C VAL A 75 10.63 -23.23 -13.17
N GLU A 76 10.67 -24.44 -13.73
CA GLU A 76 11.85 -25.28 -13.99
C GLU A 76 12.76 -25.62 -12.79
N GLU A 77 12.40 -26.68 -12.06
CA GLU A 77 13.39 -27.66 -11.57
C GLU A 77 14.07 -28.29 -12.80
N ASP A 78 15.18 -27.73 -13.28
CA ASP A 78 16.23 -28.45 -14.02
C ASP A 78 17.45 -27.55 -14.28
N ALA A 79 17.91 -26.88 -13.23
CA ALA A 79 19.30 -26.47 -13.09
C ALA A 79 19.56 -26.24 -11.60
N GLU A 80 20.17 -27.20 -10.92
CA GLU A 80 20.98 -26.86 -9.76
C GLU A 80 22.23 -26.14 -10.28
N PRO A 81 22.39 -24.81 -10.11
CA PRO A 81 23.72 -24.34 -9.78
C PRO A 81 23.95 -24.84 -8.35
N GLU A 82 25.02 -25.59 -8.14
CA GLU A 82 25.67 -25.73 -6.84
C GLU A 82 25.97 -24.31 -6.31
N ARG A 83 24.96 -23.63 -5.77
CA ARG A 83 25.13 -22.47 -4.93
C ARG A 83 25.46 -23.05 -3.59
N GLU A 84 26.74 -23.36 -3.39
CA GLU A 84 27.34 -23.19 -2.09
C GLU A 84 26.86 -21.83 -1.58
N TYR A 85 25.88 -21.85 -0.68
CA TYR A 85 25.40 -20.66 -0.01
C TYR A 85 26.59 -20.14 0.79
N PHE A 86 27.29 -19.14 0.23
CA PHE A 86 28.42 -18.42 0.83
C PHE A 86 28.03 -17.65 2.11
N VAL A 87 26.97 -18.06 2.83
CA VAL A 87 26.46 -17.35 4.00
C VAL A 87 27.42 -17.47 5.18
N ASP A 88 28.27 -18.50 5.20
CA ASP A 88 29.22 -18.74 6.30
C ASP A 88 30.59 -18.05 6.12
N LYS A 89 30.86 -17.41 4.98
CA LYS A 89 32.18 -16.81 4.67
C LYS A 89 32.14 -15.34 4.24
N ILE A 90 30.97 -14.74 4.12
CA ILE A 90 30.85 -13.33 3.71
C ILE A 90 30.73 -12.46 4.96
N ASP A 91 31.70 -11.57 5.14
CA ASP A 91 31.66 -10.59 6.22
C ASP A 91 30.49 -9.62 6.01
N LEU A 92 29.85 -9.21 7.11
CA LEU A 92 28.68 -8.31 7.11
C LEU A 92 28.80 -7.07 6.19
N PRO A 93 29.96 -6.39 6.10
CA PRO A 93 30.16 -5.25 5.21
C PRO A 93 30.04 -5.62 3.72
N GLU A 94 30.43 -6.83 3.36
CA GLU A 94 30.41 -7.32 1.99
C GLU A 94 28.99 -7.73 1.59
N LEU A 95 28.24 -8.37 2.50
CA LEU A 95 26.81 -8.65 2.30
C LEU A 95 26.01 -7.35 2.09
N ARG A 96 26.28 -6.31 2.91
CA ARG A 96 25.68 -4.97 2.74
C ARG A 96 25.96 -4.38 1.36
N ARG A 97 27.19 -4.55 0.85
CA ARG A 97 27.59 -4.05 -0.47
C ARG A 97 26.79 -4.73 -1.58
N TYR A 98 26.60 -6.04 -1.51
CA TYR A 98 25.80 -6.78 -2.49
C TYR A 98 24.34 -6.35 -2.48
N VAL A 99 23.72 -6.25 -1.30
CA VAL A 99 22.33 -5.78 -1.17
C VAL A 99 22.15 -4.36 -1.71
N CYS A 100 23.08 -3.45 -1.41
CA CYS A 100 23.05 -2.08 -1.95
C CYS A 100 23.23 -2.04 -3.47
N LEU A 101 24.10 -2.87 -4.04
CA LEU A 101 24.31 -2.96 -5.49
C LEU A 101 23.07 -3.51 -6.21
N ASP A 102 22.42 -4.51 -5.65
CA ASP A 102 21.21 -5.09 -6.23
C ASP A 102 20.02 -4.13 -6.12
N LEU A 103 19.88 -3.42 -4.99
CA LEU A 103 18.87 -2.36 -4.85
C LEU A 103 19.11 -1.20 -5.83
N ALA A 104 20.36 -0.79 -6.04
CA ALA A 104 20.71 0.24 -7.02
C ALA A 104 20.43 -0.21 -8.46
N ARG A 105 20.68 -1.48 -8.79
CA ARG A 105 20.35 -2.08 -10.08
C ARG A 105 18.85 -2.12 -10.33
N MET A 106 18.05 -2.47 -9.33
CA MET A 106 16.59 -2.57 -9.48
C MET A 106 15.87 -1.22 -9.48
N CYS A 107 16.39 -0.21 -8.75
CA CYS A 107 15.66 1.04 -8.52
C CYS A 107 16.25 2.28 -9.22
N GLY A 108 17.40 2.18 -9.90
CA GLY A 108 18.07 3.35 -10.47
C GLY A 108 18.62 4.28 -9.36
N PRO A 109 18.83 5.59 -9.60
CA PRO A 109 19.28 6.51 -8.56
C PRO A 109 18.27 6.51 -7.40
N LEU A 110 18.67 5.88 -6.30
CA LEU A 110 17.80 5.60 -5.16
C LEU A 110 17.40 6.93 -4.50
N PRO A 111 16.10 7.29 -4.49
CA PRO A 111 15.65 8.42 -3.68
C PRO A 111 15.95 8.16 -2.19
N ASP A 112 16.19 9.21 -1.40
CA ASP A 112 16.60 9.08 0.02
C ASP A 112 15.69 8.16 0.85
N LYS A 113 14.40 8.11 0.50
CA LYS A 113 13.40 7.25 1.13
C LYS A 113 13.66 5.75 0.97
N THR A 114 14.27 5.35 -0.15
CA THR A 114 14.66 3.94 -0.37
C THR A 114 15.93 3.57 0.38
N VAL A 115 16.82 4.54 0.66
CA VAL A 115 17.99 4.32 1.53
C VAL A 115 17.54 4.06 2.97
N ASP A 116 16.56 4.82 3.46
CA ASP A 116 15.98 4.59 4.78
C ASP A 116 15.24 3.24 4.89
N LEU A 117 14.59 2.81 3.80
CA LEU A 117 13.96 1.49 3.75
C LEU A 117 15.00 0.37 3.80
N ALA A 118 16.09 0.51 3.04
CA ALA A 118 17.19 -0.45 3.05
C ALA A 118 17.81 -0.60 4.44
N LYS A 119 18.05 0.51 5.16
CA LYS A 119 18.55 0.50 6.54
C LYS A 119 17.61 -0.21 7.52
N LYS A 120 16.30 -0.05 7.34
CA LYS A 120 15.30 -0.73 8.19
C LYS A 120 15.23 -2.23 7.90
N MET A 121 15.31 -2.62 6.63
CA MET A 121 15.38 -4.02 6.23
C MET A 121 16.63 -4.69 6.78
N GLU A 122 17.76 -3.99 6.73
CA GLU A 122 19.03 -4.46 7.29
C GLU A 122 18.93 -4.68 8.81
N ALA A 123 18.39 -3.72 9.56
CA ALA A 123 18.21 -3.87 11.00
C ALA A 123 17.27 -5.04 11.36
N PHE A 124 16.21 -5.26 10.56
CA PHE A 124 15.30 -6.39 10.72
C PHE A 124 16.00 -7.73 10.50
N LEU A 125 16.78 -7.88 9.43
CA LEU A 125 17.54 -9.10 9.12
C LEU A 125 18.57 -9.43 10.20
N LEU A 126 19.11 -8.42 10.88
CA LEU A 126 20.06 -8.56 12.00
C LEU A 126 19.38 -8.78 13.35
N GLY A 127 18.04 -8.93 13.40
CA GLY A 127 17.29 -9.08 14.64
C GLY A 127 17.32 -7.86 15.55
N LYS A 128 17.75 -6.69 15.03
CA LYS A 128 17.79 -5.44 15.77
C LYS A 128 16.42 -4.78 15.69
N GLY A 129 15.86 -4.41 16.84
CA GLY A 129 14.58 -3.70 16.89
C GLY A 129 14.63 -2.39 16.08
N PRO A 130 13.51 -1.94 15.52
CA PRO A 130 13.44 -0.79 14.59
C PRO A 130 13.90 0.56 15.18
N ARG A 131 14.21 0.61 16.48
CA ARG A 131 14.78 1.79 17.15
C ARG A 131 16.29 1.92 17.01
N ALA A 132 17.01 0.86 16.63
CA ALA A 132 18.47 0.87 16.50
C ALA A 132 18.99 1.47 15.18
N VAL A 133 18.09 1.96 14.31
CA VAL A 133 18.42 2.44 12.95
C VAL A 133 18.92 3.89 12.92
N ASN A 134 18.75 4.63 14.02
CA ASN A 134 19.05 6.06 14.13
C ASN A 134 20.10 6.41 15.20
N GLU A 135 20.80 5.43 15.76
CA GLU A 135 21.98 5.66 16.62
C GLU A 135 23.27 5.79 15.80
#